data_AF-A0A9X5BDE0-F1
#
_entry.id   AF-A0A9X5BDE0-F1
#
_cell.length_a   1.000
_cell.length_b   1.000
_cell.length_c   1.000
_cell.angle_alpha   90.00
_cell.angle_beta   90.00
_cell.angle_gamma   90.00
#
_symmetry.space_group_name_H-M   'P 1'
#
loop_
_entity.id
_entity.type
_entity.pdbx_description
1 polymer ?
#
loop_
_entity_poly.entity_id
_entity_poly.type
_entity_poly.pdbx_seq_one_letter_code
_entity_poly.pdbx_strand_id
1 'polypeptide(L)'
;MKKFVSLLLALMLVIACVGCGGKNESVPAEEAVANEQSDEGTQDAAEPEAGANEETEAAADEETTAPETEADADTATDDVKSEGVMTYEEYVAAELDTEVVVETYVQAKQSWWEDKATVYSQDKDGGYFLYNMACSEEDYEKLAVGTKIKVTGYKAEWSGEVEIIDATFEIEEGSYVAEAEDVTAILGADELIDHQNKFVAFKGMTVEASQDADGNDVAFLYNWDGSGQDGDDLYFNVSLDGSTYTFTVESYLCDNTTDVYKAVKELNIGDQIDMEGFLYWYEGVNPHITSVIVK
;
A
#
# COMPACT_ATOMS: atom_id res chain seq x y z
N MET A 1 -7.10 41.69 21.95
CA MET A 1 -7.74 40.83 22.97
C MET A 1 -8.76 39.93 22.30
N LYS A 2 -8.41 38.66 22.06
CA LYS A 2 -9.27 37.46 22.13
C LYS A 2 -8.42 36.24 21.80
N LYS A 3 -7.74 35.81 22.86
CA LYS A 3 -7.28 34.48 23.29
C LYS A 3 -7.03 33.40 22.23
N PHE A 4 -5.76 33.09 22.04
CA PHE A 4 -5.24 31.78 21.65
C PHE A 4 -5.53 30.75 22.75
N VAL A 5 -6.05 29.58 22.39
CA VAL A 5 -6.11 28.41 23.26
C VAL A 5 -5.07 27.42 22.72
N SER A 6 -3.92 27.38 23.37
CA SER A 6 -2.91 26.34 23.22
C SER A 6 -3.39 25.12 24.01
N LEU A 7 -3.61 23.99 23.35
CA LEU A 7 -3.82 22.70 24.01
C LEU A 7 -2.49 21.95 23.99
N LEU A 8 -1.78 22.00 25.12
CA LEU A 8 -0.56 21.23 25.37
C LEU A 8 -1.00 19.88 25.97
N LEU A 9 -0.99 18.81 25.19
CA LEU A 9 -1.24 17.46 25.68
C LEU A 9 0.09 16.80 26.06
N ALA A 10 0.47 16.91 27.33
CA ALA A 10 1.59 16.17 27.88
C ALA A 10 1.09 14.82 28.40
N LEU A 11 1.34 13.75 27.65
CA LEU A 11 1.13 12.38 28.12
C LEU A 11 2.47 11.82 28.61
N MET A 12 2.66 11.81 29.94
CA MET A 12 3.81 11.15 30.58
C MET A 12 3.58 9.63 30.58
N LEU A 13 4.40 8.90 29.81
CA LEU A 13 4.51 7.45 29.91
C LEU A 13 5.47 7.10 31.06
N VAL A 14 4.95 6.53 32.14
CA VAL A 14 5.77 6.00 33.24
C VAL A 14 5.96 4.50 33.00
N ILE A 15 7.17 4.10 32.60
CA ILE A 15 7.59 2.69 32.54
C ILE A 15 8.20 2.33 33.89
N ALA A 16 7.55 1.42 34.62
CA ALA A 16 8.12 0.77 35.80
C ALA A 16 8.62 -0.62 35.42
N CYS A 17 9.93 -0.83 35.48
CA CYS A 17 10.56 -2.14 35.32
C CYS A 17 10.67 -2.88 36.67
N VAL A 18 10.04 -4.06 36.77
CA VAL A 18 10.38 -5.18 37.67
C VAL A 18 9.90 -6.43 36.91
N GLY A 19 10.67 -7.46 36.56
CA GLY A 19 11.76 -8.16 37.23
C GLY A 19 11.34 -9.63 37.35
N CYS A 20 11.98 -10.53 36.59
CA CYS A 20 11.64 -11.95 36.40
C CYS A 20 11.60 -12.81 37.68
N GLY A 21 10.81 -13.90 37.63
CA GLY A 21 11.04 -15.11 38.43
C GLY A 21 9.79 -15.96 38.71
N GLY A 22 9.65 -17.12 38.06
CA GLY A 22 8.48 -18.00 38.18
C GLY A 22 8.57 -19.15 39.20
N LYS A 23 7.42 -19.73 39.56
CA LYS A 23 7.07 -21.17 39.59
C LYS A 23 5.72 -21.42 40.27
N ASN A 24 5.00 -22.42 39.74
CA ASN A 24 3.71 -23.00 40.14
C ASN A 24 3.54 -23.29 41.64
N GLU A 25 2.31 -23.15 42.15
CA GLU A 25 1.47 -24.23 42.74
C GLU A 25 0.09 -23.71 43.21
N SER A 26 -0.87 -24.63 43.34
CA SER A 26 -2.33 -24.46 43.33
C SER A 26 -3.03 -24.57 44.71
N VAL A 27 -4.06 -23.72 44.95
CA VAL A 27 -5.40 -23.98 45.61
C VAL A 27 -5.40 -24.27 47.15
N PRO A 28 -6.47 -24.05 47.98
CA PRO A 28 -7.88 -23.60 47.76
C PRO A 28 -8.45 -22.45 48.65
N ALA A 29 -9.69 -22.08 48.29
CA ALA A 29 -10.84 -21.44 48.96
C ALA A 29 -10.90 -21.32 50.51
N GLU A 30 -11.60 -20.30 51.07
CA GLU A 30 -13.06 -20.26 51.33
C GLU A 30 -13.53 -18.93 52.00
N GLU A 31 -14.68 -18.44 51.52
CA GLU A 31 -15.84 -17.81 52.18
C GLU A 31 -15.91 -16.40 52.86
N ALA A 32 -16.97 -15.68 52.43
CA ALA A 32 -18.08 -15.09 53.23
C ALA A 32 -17.90 -13.64 53.80
N VAL A 33 -18.83 -12.65 53.72
CA VAL A 33 -20.25 -12.51 53.28
C VAL A 33 -20.57 -11.00 53.03
N ALA A 34 -21.54 -10.73 52.14
CA ALA A 34 -22.66 -9.75 52.21
C ALA A 34 -22.41 -8.21 52.19
N ASN A 35 -23.28 -7.36 51.63
CA ASN A 35 -24.47 -7.45 50.76
C ASN A 35 -24.91 -6.00 50.46
N GLU A 36 -25.51 -5.75 49.29
CA GLU A 36 -26.74 -4.96 49.02
C GLU A 36 -26.76 -4.31 47.61
N GLN A 37 -27.28 -5.08 46.66
CA GLN A 37 -28.52 -4.83 45.90
C GLN A 37 -28.78 -3.44 45.27
N SER A 38 -28.85 -3.41 43.94
CA SER A 38 -30.06 -2.98 43.22
C SER A 38 -30.12 -3.61 41.83
N ASP A 39 -31.27 -4.24 41.61
CA ASP A 39 -31.75 -5.05 40.49
C ASP A 39 -32.42 -4.17 39.43
N GLU A 40 -32.30 -4.52 38.15
CA GLU A 40 -33.43 -4.77 37.25
C GLU A 40 -32.88 -5.24 35.89
N GLY A 41 -33.16 -6.50 35.56
CA GLY A 41 -32.76 -7.14 34.31
C GLY A 41 -33.75 -7.00 33.16
N THR A 42 -33.41 -7.61 32.02
CA THR A 42 -34.21 -8.65 31.34
C THR A 42 -33.54 -9.06 30.03
N GLN A 43 -33.36 -10.36 29.88
CA GLN A 43 -33.03 -11.12 28.67
C GLN A 43 -34.08 -10.93 27.55
N ASP A 44 -33.69 -11.01 26.28
CA ASP A 44 -34.06 -12.17 25.48
C ASP A 44 -33.18 -12.31 24.24
N ALA A 45 -32.93 -13.58 23.89
CA ALA A 45 -32.21 -14.05 22.73
C ALA A 45 -33.20 -14.44 21.63
N ALA A 46 -32.81 -14.33 20.36
CA ALA A 46 -33.35 -15.17 19.29
C ALA A 46 -32.43 -15.14 18.06
N GLU A 47 -31.83 -16.29 17.77
CA GLU A 47 -31.45 -16.71 16.41
C GLU A 47 -32.70 -16.77 15.50
N PRO A 48 -32.48 -16.88 14.19
CA PRO A 48 -33.00 -18.08 13.55
C PRO A 48 -32.05 -18.74 12.53
N GLU A 49 -32.14 -20.06 12.50
CA GLU A 49 -31.55 -20.97 11.51
C GLU A 49 -32.60 -21.44 10.48
N ALA A 50 -32.08 -21.75 9.29
CA ALA A 50 -32.52 -22.67 8.25
C ALA A 50 -33.89 -22.53 7.53
N GLY A 51 -33.79 -22.41 6.20
CA GLY A 51 -34.82 -22.82 5.23
C GLY A 51 -34.15 -23.24 3.92
N ALA A 52 -34.11 -24.56 3.69
CA ALA A 52 -33.59 -25.20 2.48
C ALA A 52 -34.56 -25.10 1.29
N ASN A 53 -34.04 -25.05 0.06
CA ASN A 53 -34.70 -25.66 -1.10
C ASN A 53 -33.70 -26.02 -2.22
N GLU A 54 -33.99 -27.12 -2.90
CA GLU A 54 -33.13 -27.87 -3.83
C GLU A 54 -33.14 -27.37 -5.31
N GLU A 55 -32.14 -27.89 -6.04
CA GLU A 55 -32.02 -28.13 -7.51
C GLU A 55 -31.87 -26.93 -8.46
N THR A 56 -30.71 -26.79 -9.14
CA THR A 56 -30.47 -27.29 -10.52
C THR A 56 -29.01 -27.02 -10.95
N GLU A 57 -28.27 -28.06 -11.36
CA GLU A 57 -27.00 -27.93 -12.09
C GLU A 57 -27.26 -27.98 -13.60
N ALA A 58 -26.72 -27.01 -14.34
CA ALA A 58 -26.43 -27.14 -15.76
C ALA A 58 -25.21 -26.28 -16.10
N ALA A 59 -24.14 -26.95 -16.53
CA ALA A 59 -22.91 -26.38 -17.04
C ALA A 59 -23.13 -25.62 -18.36
N ALA A 60 -22.43 -24.50 -18.53
CA ALA A 60 -22.12 -23.92 -19.84
C ALA A 60 -20.79 -23.14 -19.75
N ASP A 61 -19.85 -23.55 -20.60
CA ASP A 61 -18.64 -22.83 -20.98
C ASP A 61 -18.93 -21.36 -21.27
N GLU A 62 -18.15 -20.46 -20.67
CA GLU A 62 -17.91 -19.14 -21.23
C GLU A 62 -16.40 -18.97 -21.48
N GLU A 63 -16.03 -19.09 -22.75
CA GLU A 63 -14.80 -18.54 -23.33
C GLU A 63 -14.71 -17.06 -22.98
N THR A 64 -13.87 -16.72 -22.01
CA THR A 64 -13.51 -15.35 -21.67
C THR A 64 -12.50 -14.86 -22.72
N THR A 65 -13.01 -14.17 -23.74
CA THR A 65 -12.18 -13.44 -24.69
C THR A 65 -11.79 -12.12 -24.04
N ALA A 66 -10.52 -12.00 -23.63
CA ALA A 66 -9.94 -10.74 -23.18
C ALA A 66 -9.96 -9.70 -24.33
N PRO A 67 -10.35 -8.44 -24.10
CA PRO A 67 -10.18 -7.41 -25.11
C PRO A 67 -8.71 -7.00 -25.13
N GLU A 68 -8.01 -7.36 -26.19
CA GLU A 68 -6.76 -6.71 -26.58
C GLU A 68 -7.06 -5.23 -26.80
N THR A 69 -6.54 -4.38 -25.92
CA THR A 69 -6.60 -2.93 -26.10
C THR A 69 -5.43 -2.55 -27.00
N GLU A 70 -5.74 -2.25 -28.27
CA GLU A 70 -4.83 -1.61 -29.21
C GLU A 70 -4.40 -0.27 -28.62
N ALA A 71 -3.15 -0.20 -28.13
CA ALA A 71 -2.50 1.03 -27.78
C ALA A 71 -2.25 1.83 -29.06
N ASP A 72 -3.03 2.88 -29.27
CA ASP A 72 -2.77 3.90 -30.28
C ASP A 72 -1.52 4.70 -29.82
N ALA A 73 -0.36 4.18 -30.18
CA ALA A 73 0.91 4.85 -30.02
C ALA A 73 1.13 5.84 -31.16
N ASP A 74 1.66 7.00 -30.79
CA ASP A 74 2.20 8.06 -31.65
C ASP A 74 1.27 9.23 -31.98
N THR A 75 0.90 9.97 -30.93
CA THR A 75 1.09 11.43 -31.00
C THR A 75 2.07 11.82 -29.91
N ALA A 76 3.36 11.85 -30.25
CA ALA A 76 4.34 12.60 -29.48
C ALA A 76 3.98 14.10 -29.57
N THR A 77 2.99 14.52 -28.80
CA THR A 77 2.95 15.89 -28.30
C THR A 77 4.19 16.04 -27.43
N ASP A 78 5.06 16.98 -27.77
CA ASP A 78 6.10 17.41 -26.85
C ASP A 78 5.42 17.63 -25.50
N ASP A 79 5.95 17.02 -24.44
CA ASP A 79 5.38 16.97 -23.08
C ASP A 79 5.57 18.33 -22.37
N VAL A 80 5.25 19.40 -23.10
CA VAL A 80 5.34 20.77 -22.63
C VAL A 80 4.20 20.97 -21.65
N LYS A 81 4.58 21.14 -20.39
CA LYS A 81 3.68 21.46 -19.29
C LYS A 81 2.80 22.67 -19.66
N SER A 82 1.49 22.61 -19.38
CA SER A 82 0.59 23.74 -19.61
C SER A 82 0.90 24.94 -18.71
N GLU A 83 0.28 26.09 -18.99
CA GLU A 83 0.49 27.31 -18.19
C GLU A 83 0.16 27.05 -16.70
N GLY A 84 1.11 27.41 -15.83
CA GLY A 84 0.99 27.25 -14.38
C GLY A 84 1.35 25.86 -13.85
N VAL A 85 1.74 24.92 -14.72
CA VAL A 85 2.18 23.57 -14.33
C VAL A 85 3.68 23.55 -14.11
N MET A 86 4.09 22.90 -13.01
CA MET A 86 5.49 22.73 -12.64
C MET A 86 6.14 21.62 -13.48
N THR A 87 7.42 21.81 -13.79
CA THR A 87 8.31 20.70 -14.17
C THR A 87 8.54 19.80 -12.95
N TYR A 88 9.01 18.56 -13.18
CA TYR A 88 9.33 17.66 -12.07
C TYR A 88 10.43 18.25 -11.15
N GLU A 89 11.45 18.90 -11.73
CA GLU A 89 12.51 19.58 -10.95
C GLU A 89 11.94 20.68 -10.05
N GLU A 90 11.00 21.48 -10.56
CA GLU A 90 10.30 22.51 -9.77
C GLU A 90 9.44 21.90 -8.66
N TYR A 91 8.73 20.79 -8.94
CA TYR A 91 7.97 20.05 -7.93
C TYR A 91 8.88 19.51 -6.82
N VAL A 92 10.02 18.89 -7.17
CA VAL A 92 11.00 18.39 -6.20
C VAL A 92 11.56 19.53 -5.35
N ALA A 93 11.85 20.67 -5.96
CA ALA A 93 12.35 21.86 -5.27
C ALA A 93 11.30 22.61 -4.43
N ALA A 94 9.99 22.38 -4.68
CA ALA A 94 8.92 23.02 -3.92
C ALA A 94 8.99 22.63 -2.44
N GLU A 95 8.74 23.61 -1.55
CA GLU A 95 8.69 23.40 -0.11
C GLU A 95 7.48 22.53 0.26
N LEU A 96 7.59 21.75 1.34
CA LEU A 96 6.44 21.07 1.93
C LEU A 96 5.36 22.08 2.35
N ASP A 97 4.12 21.63 2.42
CA ASP A 97 2.93 22.43 2.76
C ASP A 97 2.62 23.56 1.76
N THR A 98 3.15 23.48 0.53
CA THR A 98 2.86 24.43 -0.54
C THR A 98 1.99 23.82 -1.63
N GLU A 99 1.18 24.66 -2.28
CA GLU A 99 0.35 24.26 -3.41
C GLU A 99 1.23 23.93 -4.62
N VAL A 100 0.97 22.78 -5.23
CA VAL A 100 1.67 22.29 -6.42
C VAL A 100 0.65 21.96 -7.51
N VAL A 101 1.04 22.21 -8.76
CA VAL A 101 0.24 21.87 -9.95
C VAL A 101 1.14 21.07 -10.88
N VAL A 102 0.77 19.82 -11.14
CA VAL A 102 1.55 18.88 -11.96
C VAL A 102 0.69 18.29 -13.08
N GLU A 103 1.31 17.97 -14.21
CA GLU A 103 0.74 17.09 -15.22
C GLU A 103 1.48 15.77 -15.19
N THR A 104 0.74 14.68 -15.04
CA THR A 104 1.27 13.33 -14.82
C THR A 104 0.34 12.30 -15.47
N TYR A 105 0.77 11.04 -15.52
CA TYR A 105 0.02 9.96 -16.11
C TYR A 105 -0.21 8.86 -15.10
N VAL A 106 -1.44 8.35 -14.99
CA VAL A 106 -1.81 7.28 -14.07
C VAL A 106 -0.99 6.02 -14.38
N GLN A 107 -0.30 5.46 -13.40
CA GLN A 107 0.46 4.21 -13.54
C GLN A 107 -0.21 3.06 -12.78
N ALA A 108 -0.81 3.32 -11.63
CA ALA A 108 -1.65 2.36 -10.93
C ALA A 108 -2.64 3.03 -9.98
N LYS A 109 -3.76 2.36 -9.74
CA LYS A 109 -4.75 2.76 -8.75
C LYS A 109 -4.57 1.90 -7.51
N GLN A 110 -4.11 2.50 -6.42
CA GLN A 110 -3.89 1.78 -5.16
C GLN A 110 -5.21 1.56 -4.44
N SER A 111 -6.08 2.57 -4.38
CA SER A 111 -7.31 2.42 -3.60
C SER A 111 -8.37 3.44 -3.97
N TRP A 112 -9.61 3.14 -3.58
CA TRP A 112 -10.72 4.07 -3.66
C TRP A 112 -11.75 3.85 -2.54
N TRP A 113 -12.10 4.92 -1.83
CA TRP A 113 -13.16 4.94 -0.82
C TRP A 113 -13.65 6.38 -0.58
N GLU A 114 -14.90 6.54 -0.13
CA GLU A 114 -15.46 7.85 0.27
C GLU A 114 -15.17 8.99 -0.74
N ASP A 115 -15.33 8.73 -2.04
CA ASP A 115 -15.01 9.66 -3.13
C ASP A 115 -13.56 10.18 -3.13
N LYS A 116 -12.62 9.32 -2.74
CA LYS A 116 -11.17 9.58 -2.74
C LYS A 116 -10.43 8.41 -3.35
N ALA A 117 -9.44 8.72 -4.18
CA ALA A 117 -8.54 7.76 -4.80
C ALA A 117 -7.11 7.95 -4.31
N THR A 118 -6.38 6.85 -4.13
CA THR A 118 -4.93 6.89 -4.04
C THR A 118 -4.31 6.30 -5.29
N VAL A 119 -3.44 7.07 -5.94
CA VAL A 119 -2.96 6.79 -7.30
C VAL A 119 -1.45 7.00 -7.38
N TYR A 120 -0.76 6.00 -7.92
CA TYR A 120 0.60 6.18 -8.43
C TYR A 120 0.51 6.79 -9.83
N SER A 121 1.24 7.88 -10.04
CA SER A 121 1.33 8.54 -11.34
C SER A 121 2.78 8.91 -11.65
N GLN A 122 3.10 9.03 -12.93
CA GLN A 122 4.47 9.29 -13.37
C GLN A 122 4.45 10.02 -14.72
N ASP A 123 5.36 10.98 -14.87
CA ASP A 123 5.71 11.56 -16.17
C ASP A 123 7.08 11.04 -16.63
N LYS A 124 7.66 11.64 -17.68
CA LYS A 124 8.95 11.19 -18.22
C LYS A 124 10.14 11.48 -17.29
N ASP A 125 9.97 12.36 -16.31
CA ASP A 125 11.05 12.83 -15.45
C ASP A 125 10.93 12.23 -14.02
N GLY A 126 9.71 11.98 -13.53
CA GLY A 126 9.50 11.57 -12.15
C GLY A 126 8.13 11.01 -11.78
N GLY A 127 8.10 10.34 -10.63
CA GLY A 127 6.88 9.76 -10.04
C GLY A 127 6.23 10.68 -9.00
N TYR A 128 4.93 10.51 -8.81
CA TYR A 128 4.11 11.24 -7.86
C TYR A 128 3.13 10.29 -7.19
N PHE A 129 3.07 10.31 -5.86
CA PHE A 129 2.06 9.62 -5.07
C PHE A 129 0.90 10.58 -4.75
N LEU A 130 -0.27 10.31 -5.31
CA LEU A 130 -1.47 11.13 -5.15
C LEU A 130 -2.32 10.51 -4.05
N TYR A 131 -2.17 10.99 -2.82
CA TYR A 131 -2.83 10.40 -1.66
C TYR A 131 -4.20 11.00 -1.42
N ASN A 132 -5.23 10.14 -1.35
CA ASN A 132 -6.60 10.55 -1.04
C ASN A 132 -7.13 11.72 -1.90
N MET A 133 -6.72 11.76 -3.18
CA MET A 133 -7.16 12.74 -4.16
C MET A 133 -8.69 12.65 -4.33
N ALA A 134 -9.38 13.79 -4.31
CA ALA A 134 -10.82 13.84 -4.51
C ALA A 134 -11.19 13.26 -5.88
N CYS A 135 -12.00 12.20 -5.89
CA CYS A 135 -12.30 11.42 -7.07
C CYS A 135 -13.64 10.71 -6.93
N SER A 136 -14.63 11.12 -7.72
CA SER A 136 -15.91 10.39 -7.80
C SER A 136 -15.71 8.97 -8.34
N GLU A 137 -16.67 8.07 -8.10
CA GLU A 137 -16.66 6.72 -8.68
C GLU A 137 -16.58 6.78 -10.22
N GLU A 138 -17.37 7.66 -10.84
CA GLU A 138 -17.39 7.84 -12.30
C GLU A 138 -16.03 8.28 -12.86
N ASP A 139 -15.32 9.16 -12.14
CA ASP A 139 -14.01 9.62 -12.58
C ASP A 139 -12.92 8.58 -12.28
N TYR A 140 -13.04 7.83 -11.18
CA TYR A 140 -12.12 6.74 -10.84
C TYR A 140 -12.11 5.63 -11.90
N GLU A 141 -13.26 5.34 -12.50
CA GLU A 141 -13.38 4.41 -13.64
C GLU A 141 -12.62 4.91 -14.88
N LYS A 142 -12.47 6.23 -15.05
CA LYS A 142 -11.76 6.85 -16.20
C LYS A 142 -10.23 6.92 -16.00
N LEU A 143 -9.75 6.75 -14.77
CA LEU A 143 -8.31 6.72 -14.43
C LEU A 143 -7.66 5.38 -14.84
N ALA A 144 -7.74 5.03 -16.12
CA ALA A 144 -7.00 3.91 -16.68
C ALA A 144 -5.48 4.19 -16.67
N VAL A 145 -4.67 3.13 -16.69
CA VAL A 145 -3.21 3.25 -16.85
C VAL A 145 -2.91 4.01 -18.14
N GLY A 146 -2.03 5.01 -18.04
CA GLY A 146 -1.66 5.91 -19.10
C GLY A 146 -2.52 7.17 -19.21
N THR A 147 -3.65 7.29 -18.51
CA THR A 147 -4.49 8.50 -18.56
C THR A 147 -3.71 9.72 -18.08
N LYS A 148 -3.61 10.77 -18.91
CA LYS A 148 -3.04 12.06 -18.52
C LYS A 148 -3.99 12.81 -17.59
N ILE A 149 -3.46 13.29 -16.48
CA ILE A 149 -4.18 14.12 -15.50
C ILE A 149 -3.37 15.36 -15.14
N LYS A 150 -4.06 16.49 -14.99
CA LYS A 150 -3.54 17.69 -14.35
C LYS A 150 -4.03 17.71 -12.91
N VAL A 151 -3.11 17.70 -11.96
CA VAL A 151 -3.40 17.58 -10.53
C VAL A 151 -3.01 18.88 -9.84
N THR A 152 -3.92 19.42 -9.02
CA THR A 152 -3.65 20.54 -8.11
C THR A 152 -3.89 20.08 -6.68
N GLY A 153 -2.90 20.23 -5.82
CA GLY A 153 -2.95 19.82 -4.42
C GLY A 153 -1.82 20.44 -3.61
N TYR A 154 -1.51 19.85 -2.45
CA TYR A 154 -0.45 20.30 -1.56
C TYR A 154 0.63 19.24 -1.43
N LYS A 155 1.90 19.64 -1.54
CA LYS A 155 3.02 18.74 -1.30
C LYS A 155 3.13 18.46 0.19
N ALA A 156 3.15 17.19 0.57
CA ALA A 156 3.31 16.75 1.95
C ALA A 156 4.36 15.65 2.05
N GLU A 157 4.71 15.30 3.29
CA GLU A 157 5.60 14.18 3.60
C GLU A 157 5.01 13.37 4.76
N TRP A 158 4.95 12.06 4.58
CA TRP A 158 4.51 11.13 5.60
C TRP A 158 5.49 9.96 5.74
N SER A 159 6.20 9.89 6.87
CA SER A 159 7.18 8.84 7.15
C SER A 159 8.26 8.68 6.06
N GLY A 160 8.65 9.78 5.42
CA GLY A 160 9.62 9.84 4.33
C GLY A 160 9.01 9.75 2.93
N GLU A 161 7.73 9.40 2.80
CA GLU A 161 7.04 9.41 1.51
C GLU A 161 6.61 10.83 1.13
N VAL A 162 7.07 11.32 -0.01
CA VAL A 162 6.62 12.59 -0.58
C VAL A 162 5.36 12.35 -1.40
N GLU A 163 4.31 13.07 -1.03
CA GLU A 163 2.97 12.87 -1.56
C GLU A 163 2.30 14.20 -1.96
N ILE A 164 1.25 14.12 -2.77
CA ILE A 164 0.35 15.23 -3.08
C ILE A 164 -1.01 14.92 -2.44
N ILE A 165 -1.39 15.72 -1.45
CA ILE A 165 -2.63 15.59 -0.67
C ILE A 165 -3.63 16.71 -1.00
N ASP A 166 -4.85 16.59 -0.48
CA ASP A 166 -5.95 17.55 -0.67
C ASP A 166 -6.14 17.91 -2.15
N ALA A 167 -5.90 16.93 -3.01
CA ALA A 167 -5.77 17.13 -4.44
C ALA A 167 -7.10 17.05 -5.18
N THR A 168 -7.19 17.80 -6.26
CA THR A 168 -8.23 17.68 -7.31
C THR A 168 -7.54 17.51 -8.65
N PHE A 169 -8.26 16.99 -9.65
CA PHE A 169 -7.68 16.76 -10.96
C PHE A 169 -8.63 17.06 -12.12
N GLU A 170 -8.03 17.25 -13.29
CA GLU A 170 -8.70 17.31 -14.58
C GLU A 170 -8.07 16.26 -15.50
N ILE A 171 -8.89 15.49 -16.23
CA ILE A 171 -8.40 14.56 -17.26
C ILE A 171 -8.08 15.36 -18.52
N GLU A 172 -6.89 15.15 -19.07
CA GLU A 172 -6.42 15.83 -20.28
C GLU A 172 -6.18 14.84 -21.43
N GLU A 173 -6.01 15.36 -22.65
CA GLU A 173 -5.59 14.55 -23.79
C GLU A 173 -4.11 14.19 -23.67
N GLY A 174 -3.80 12.90 -23.81
CA GLY A 174 -2.43 12.38 -23.80
C GLY A 174 -2.38 10.98 -23.20
N SER A 175 -1.32 10.24 -23.51
CA SER A 175 -1.07 8.94 -22.89
C SER A 175 0.42 8.67 -22.72
N TYR A 176 0.79 8.12 -21.58
CA TYR A 176 2.14 7.65 -21.28
C TYR A 176 2.12 6.58 -20.19
N VAL A 177 2.78 5.46 -20.46
CA VAL A 177 3.00 4.39 -19.49
C VAL A 177 4.50 4.28 -19.26
N ALA A 178 4.92 4.37 -18.01
CA ALA A 178 6.32 4.29 -17.65
C ALA A 178 6.85 2.86 -17.81
N GLU A 179 8.06 2.72 -18.36
CA GLU A 179 8.81 1.47 -18.25
C GLU A 179 9.45 1.38 -16.86
N ALA A 180 9.56 0.17 -16.32
CA ALA A 180 10.19 -0.03 -15.01
C ALA A 180 11.67 0.37 -15.05
N GLU A 181 12.05 1.35 -14.23
CA GLU A 181 13.44 1.79 -14.09
C GLU A 181 14.22 0.78 -13.22
N ASP A 182 15.29 0.19 -13.76
CA ASP A 182 16.10 -0.78 -13.02
C ASP A 182 16.99 -0.09 -11.97
N VAL A 183 16.57 -0.16 -10.71
CA VAL A 183 17.26 0.47 -9.57
C VAL A 183 18.08 -0.52 -8.76
N THR A 184 18.25 -1.76 -9.25
CA THR A 184 18.96 -2.84 -8.53
C THR A 184 20.35 -2.41 -8.06
N ALA A 185 21.11 -1.71 -8.92
CA ALA A 185 22.49 -1.33 -8.65
C ALA A 185 22.64 -0.23 -7.58
N ILE A 186 21.57 0.52 -7.30
CA ILE A 186 21.54 1.61 -6.31
C ILE A 186 20.71 1.24 -5.08
N LEU A 187 20.29 -0.03 -4.96
CA LEU A 187 19.56 -0.50 -3.79
C LEU A 187 20.43 -0.36 -2.53
N GLY A 188 19.93 0.39 -1.54
CA GLY A 188 20.66 0.72 -0.31
C GLY A 188 21.63 1.91 -0.42
N ALA A 189 21.69 2.59 -1.57
CA ALA A 189 22.43 3.83 -1.74
C ALA A 189 21.57 5.05 -1.37
N ASP A 190 22.23 6.16 -1.01
CA ASP A 190 21.54 7.39 -0.60
C ASP A 190 20.72 8.00 -1.75
N GLU A 191 21.18 7.84 -2.99
CA GLU A 191 20.51 8.35 -4.20
C GLU A 191 19.21 7.62 -4.58
N LEU A 192 18.89 6.47 -3.97
CA LEU A 192 17.68 5.72 -4.31
C LEU A 192 16.40 6.54 -4.03
N ILE A 193 16.44 7.43 -3.04
CA ILE A 193 15.32 8.32 -2.69
C ILE A 193 14.93 9.26 -3.85
N ASP A 194 15.86 9.58 -4.75
CA ASP A 194 15.59 10.45 -5.91
C ASP A 194 14.69 9.75 -6.96
N HIS A 195 14.38 8.46 -6.77
CA HIS A 195 13.49 7.66 -7.61
C HIS A 195 12.14 7.34 -6.93
N GLN A 196 11.85 7.94 -5.76
CA GLN A 196 10.60 7.69 -5.03
C GLN A 196 9.37 7.87 -5.95
N ASN A 197 8.34 7.07 -5.71
CA ASN A 197 7.07 7.00 -6.44
C ASN A 197 7.16 6.48 -7.88
N LYS A 198 8.36 6.32 -8.45
CA LYS A 198 8.51 5.78 -9.80
C LYS A 198 8.19 4.30 -9.85
N PHE A 199 7.76 3.86 -11.02
CA PHE A 199 7.71 2.45 -11.38
C PHE A 199 9.13 1.93 -11.64
N VAL A 200 9.55 0.93 -10.88
CA VAL A 200 10.93 0.45 -10.79
C VAL A 200 11.02 -1.08 -10.88
N ALA A 201 12.20 -1.58 -11.20
CA ALA A 201 12.55 -2.99 -11.22
C ALA A 201 13.73 -3.32 -10.30
N PHE A 202 13.69 -4.51 -9.71
CA PHE A 202 14.74 -5.11 -8.90
C PHE A 202 15.04 -6.51 -9.43
N LYS A 203 16.31 -6.80 -9.77
CA LYS A 203 16.65 -8.01 -10.53
C LYS A 203 17.68 -8.89 -9.83
N GLY A 204 17.52 -10.20 -9.99
CA GLY A 204 18.44 -11.21 -9.49
C GLY A 204 18.48 -11.27 -7.96
N MET A 205 17.37 -10.94 -7.33
CA MET A 205 17.25 -10.92 -5.87
C MET A 205 17.05 -12.36 -5.37
N THR A 206 17.60 -12.68 -4.19
CA THR A 206 17.42 -14.01 -3.57
C THR A 206 16.40 -13.92 -2.44
N VAL A 207 15.37 -14.76 -2.43
CA VAL A 207 14.39 -14.82 -1.33
C VAL A 207 15.08 -15.30 -0.05
N GLU A 208 14.95 -14.53 1.02
CA GLU A 208 15.51 -14.83 2.34
C GLU A 208 14.42 -15.29 3.31
N ALA A 209 14.84 -15.95 4.38
CA ALA A 209 13.93 -16.34 5.44
C ALA A 209 13.40 -15.11 6.21
N SER A 210 12.10 -15.10 6.46
CA SER A 210 11.43 -14.36 7.52
C SER A 210 11.10 -15.31 8.68
N GLN A 211 10.73 -14.76 9.84
CA GLN A 211 10.27 -15.55 10.99
C GLN A 211 8.79 -15.29 11.24
N ASP A 212 7.99 -16.36 11.26
CA ASP A 212 6.59 -16.27 11.69
C ASP A 212 6.47 -16.06 13.22
N ALA A 213 5.24 -15.91 13.70
CA ALA A 213 4.95 -15.71 15.12
C ALA A 213 5.42 -16.87 16.03
N ASP A 214 5.61 -18.07 15.47
CA ASP A 214 6.10 -19.27 16.17
C ASP A 214 7.63 -19.42 16.05
N GLY A 215 8.30 -18.56 15.28
CA GLY A 215 9.74 -18.55 15.04
C GLY A 215 10.20 -19.54 13.96
N ASN A 216 9.30 -20.00 13.09
CA ASN A 216 9.67 -20.84 11.95
C ASN A 216 10.13 -19.97 10.76
N ASP A 217 11.09 -20.50 10.00
CA ASP A 217 11.53 -19.87 8.76
C ASP A 217 10.44 -20.01 7.68
N VAL A 218 10.00 -18.88 7.14
CA VAL A 218 8.99 -18.77 6.07
C VAL A 218 9.48 -17.80 5.00
N ALA A 219 9.00 -17.94 3.75
CA ALA A 219 9.41 -17.06 2.66
C ALA A 219 8.72 -15.68 2.71
N PHE A 220 7.54 -15.61 3.33
CA PHE A 220 6.75 -14.38 3.45
C PHE A 220 5.90 -14.40 4.73
N LEU A 221 5.37 -13.25 5.10
CA LEU A 221 4.46 -13.02 6.22
C LEU A 221 3.19 -12.32 5.72
N TYR A 222 2.04 -12.61 6.33
CA TYR A 222 0.86 -11.75 6.24
C TYR A 222 0.97 -10.65 7.30
N ASN A 223 0.85 -9.39 6.90
CA ASN A 223 1.30 -8.21 7.66
C ASN A 223 2.80 -8.24 8.00
N TRP A 224 3.34 -7.07 8.36
CA TRP A 224 4.77 -6.87 8.61
C TRP A 224 5.35 -7.75 9.74
N ASP A 225 4.51 -8.21 10.68
CA ASP A 225 4.88 -9.00 11.85
C ASP A 225 4.33 -10.44 11.83
N GLY A 226 3.68 -10.86 10.75
CA GLY A 226 3.06 -12.19 10.66
C GLY A 226 1.73 -12.33 11.41
N SER A 227 1.12 -11.23 11.87
CA SER A 227 -0.18 -11.24 12.54
C SER A 227 -1.38 -11.33 11.60
N GLY A 228 -1.16 -11.19 10.29
CA GLY A 228 -2.21 -11.13 9.28
C GLY A 228 -2.74 -12.48 8.83
N GLN A 229 -3.59 -12.41 7.80
CA GLN A 229 -4.26 -13.52 7.16
C GLN A 229 -4.36 -13.30 5.63
N ASP A 230 -4.88 -14.30 4.92
CA ASP A 230 -5.14 -14.16 3.48
C ASP A 230 -6.07 -12.97 3.19
N GLY A 231 -5.62 -12.09 2.30
CA GLY A 231 -6.26 -10.81 2.01
C GLY A 231 -5.46 -9.61 2.54
N ASP A 232 -4.64 -9.80 3.56
CA ASP A 232 -3.76 -8.75 4.10
C ASP A 232 -2.45 -8.64 3.28
N ASP A 233 -1.70 -7.57 3.51
CA ASP A 233 -0.41 -7.33 2.83
C ASP A 233 0.57 -8.49 3.02
N LEU A 234 1.37 -8.77 1.99
CA LEU A 234 2.45 -9.75 2.06
C LEU A 234 3.79 -9.06 2.21
N TYR A 235 4.53 -9.40 3.26
CA TYR A 235 5.89 -8.93 3.49
C TYR A 235 6.87 -10.08 3.27
N PHE A 236 7.92 -9.84 2.51
CA PHE A 236 8.94 -10.86 2.24
C PHE A 236 10.33 -10.24 2.17
N ASN A 237 11.33 -11.03 2.55
CA ASN A 237 12.71 -10.59 2.57
C ASN A 237 13.44 -11.08 1.33
N VAL A 238 14.27 -10.21 0.78
CA VAL A 238 15.15 -10.52 -0.34
C VAL A 238 16.56 -10.03 -0.06
N SER A 239 17.57 -10.66 -0.63
CA SER A 239 18.95 -10.20 -0.55
C SER A 239 19.58 -9.92 -1.89
N LEU A 240 20.54 -8.98 -1.84
CA LEU A 240 21.46 -8.65 -2.92
C LEU A 240 22.82 -8.34 -2.28
N ASP A 241 23.88 -8.96 -2.80
CA ASP A 241 25.26 -8.74 -2.36
C ASP A 241 25.48 -8.81 -0.83
N GLY A 242 24.72 -9.68 -0.16
CA GLY A 242 24.82 -9.92 1.28
C GLY A 242 24.06 -8.93 2.16
N SER A 243 23.31 -7.99 1.56
CA SER A 243 22.38 -7.10 2.27
C SER A 243 20.95 -7.60 2.07
N THR A 244 20.13 -7.55 3.12
CA THR A 244 18.72 -7.98 3.12
C THR A 244 17.79 -6.77 3.15
N TYR A 245 16.71 -6.85 2.38
CA TYR A 245 15.69 -5.83 2.22
C TYR A 245 14.31 -6.44 2.38
N THR A 246 13.34 -5.66 2.86
CA THR A 246 11.95 -6.10 3.05
C THR A 246 11.06 -5.41 2.01
N PHE A 247 10.33 -6.21 1.25
CA PHE A 247 9.47 -5.79 0.15
C PHE A 247 8.02 -6.16 0.47
N THR A 248 7.07 -5.41 -0.08
CA THR A 248 5.65 -5.53 0.26
C THR A 248 4.81 -5.75 -0.99
N VAL A 249 3.89 -6.71 -0.97
CA VAL A 249 2.71 -6.70 -1.85
C VAL A 249 1.57 -6.10 -1.05
N GLU A 250 1.26 -4.83 -1.32
CA GLU A 250 0.21 -4.06 -0.67
C GLU A 250 -1.17 -4.52 -1.15
N SER A 251 -2.01 -4.97 -0.23
CA SER A 251 -3.30 -5.62 -0.52
C SER A 251 -4.31 -4.69 -1.19
N TYR A 252 -4.30 -3.39 -0.88
CA TYR A 252 -5.16 -2.44 -1.57
C TYR A 252 -4.80 -2.31 -3.06
N LEU A 253 -3.50 -2.37 -3.38
CA LEU A 253 -2.99 -2.28 -4.76
C LEU A 253 -3.08 -3.63 -5.49
N CYS A 254 -2.81 -4.72 -4.79
CA CYS A 254 -2.66 -6.07 -5.32
C CYS A 254 -3.31 -7.08 -4.38
N ASP A 255 -4.64 -7.18 -4.46
CA ASP A 255 -5.43 -8.06 -3.61
C ASP A 255 -5.09 -9.56 -3.80
N ASN A 256 -5.71 -10.42 -2.97
CA ASN A 256 -5.46 -11.85 -2.98
C ASN A 256 -5.90 -12.59 -4.25
N THR A 257 -6.57 -11.92 -5.18
CA THR A 257 -6.95 -12.46 -6.49
C THR A 257 -5.91 -12.17 -7.57
N THR A 258 -4.97 -11.27 -7.32
CA THR A 258 -3.92 -10.89 -8.27
C THR A 258 -2.83 -11.95 -8.42
N ASP A 259 -2.14 -11.93 -9.57
CA ASP A 259 -1.11 -12.92 -9.87
C ASP A 259 0.16 -12.70 -9.04
N VAL A 260 0.53 -11.45 -8.75
CA VAL A 260 1.69 -11.13 -7.89
C VAL A 260 1.49 -11.65 -6.47
N TYR A 261 0.28 -11.49 -5.92
CA TYR A 261 -0.03 -11.97 -4.58
C TYR A 261 0.06 -13.51 -4.50
N LYS A 262 -0.48 -14.20 -5.52
CA LYS A 262 -0.34 -15.66 -5.65
C LYS A 262 1.12 -16.08 -5.82
N ALA A 263 1.90 -15.36 -6.63
CA ALA A 263 3.31 -15.66 -6.87
C ALA A 263 4.13 -15.57 -5.57
N VAL A 264 3.92 -14.54 -4.75
CA VAL A 264 4.60 -14.41 -3.45
C VAL A 264 4.26 -15.57 -2.50
N LYS A 265 3.00 -16.03 -2.52
CA LYS A 265 2.57 -17.20 -1.71
C LYS A 265 3.23 -18.52 -2.12
N GLU A 266 3.77 -18.59 -3.33
CA GLU A 266 4.44 -19.78 -3.87
C GLU A 266 5.97 -19.72 -3.75
N LEU A 267 6.53 -18.61 -3.24
CA LEU A 267 7.97 -18.45 -3.05
C LEU A 267 8.54 -19.44 -2.04
N ASN A 268 9.76 -19.88 -2.32
CA ASN A 268 10.59 -20.65 -1.41
C ASN A 268 11.83 -19.85 -1.05
N ILE A 269 12.32 -20.04 0.17
CA ILE A 269 13.59 -19.47 0.61
C ILE A 269 14.71 -19.96 -0.32
N GLY A 270 15.48 -19.02 -0.85
CA GLY A 270 16.56 -19.26 -1.82
C GLY A 270 16.14 -19.15 -3.29
N ASP A 271 14.86 -18.91 -3.60
CA ASP A 271 14.42 -18.64 -4.97
C ASP A 271 15.09 -17.37 -5.49
N GLN A 272 15.44 -17.37 -6.78
CA GLN A 272 15.90 -16.16 -7.47
C GLN A 272 14.73 -15.51 -8.18
N ILE A 273 14.54 -14.21 -7.94
CA ILE A 273 13.41 -13.47 -8.47
C ILE A 273 13.84 -12.13 -9.11
N ASP A 274 13.07 -11.74 -10.12
CA ASP A 274 12.97 -10.34 -10.57
C ASP A 274 11.61 -9.79 -10.12
N MET A 275 11.56 -8.50 -9.77
CA MET A 275 10.37 -7.84 -9.26
C MET A 275 10.20 -6.48 -9.91
N GLU A 276 8.95 -6.06 -10.08
CA GLU A 276 8.58 -4.70 -10.49
C GLU A 276 7.51 -4.15 -9.55
N GLY A 277 7.49 -2.83 -9.39
CA GLY A 277 6.57 -2.16 -8.48
C GLY A 277 6.81 -0.67 -8.37
N PHE A 278 6.20 -0.03 -7.38
CA PHE A 278 6.38 1.39 -7.10
C PHE A 278 7.32 1.59 -5.91
N LEU A 279 8.27 2.50 -6.08
CA LEU A 279 9.28 2.78 -5.05
C LEU A 279 8.71 3.67 -3.94
N TYR A 280 8.08 3.05 -2.96
CA TYR A 280 7.43 3.69 -1.82
C TYR A 280 8.33 3.77 -0.57
N TRP A 281 8.05 4.72 0.32
CA TRP A 281 8.73 4.90 1.61
C TRP A 281 7.81 4.79 2.83
N TYR A 282 8.31 4.12 3.86
CA TYR A 282 7.77 4.21 5.21
C TYR A 282 8.88 3.98 6.24
N GLU A 283 9.41 5.08 6.76
CA GLU A 283 10.62 5.11 7.60
C GLU A 283 11.85 4.47 6.92
N GLY A 284 11.83 4.38 5.59
CA GLY A 284 12.83 3.69 4.77
C GLY A 284 12.20 3.12 3.49
N VAL A 285 13.04 2.56 2.62
CA VAL A 285 12.60 1.93 1.36
C VAL A 285 11.64 0.78 1.67
N ASN A 286 10.40 0.85 1.18
CA ASN A 286 9.40 -0.20 1.34
C ASN A 286 8.54 -0.33 0.06
N PRO A 287 9.09 -0.87 -1.04
CA PRO A 287 8.44 -0.82 -2.34
C PRO A 287 7.14 -1.63 -2.38
N HIS A 288 6.13 -1.11 -3.09
CA HIS A 288 4.88 -1.81 -3.36
C HIS A 288 5.02 -2.62 -4.66
N ILE A 289 5.22 -3.92 -4.51
CA ILE A 289 5.50 -4.86 -5.59
C ILE A 289 4.20 -5.27 -6.28
N THR A 290 4.19 -5.15 -7.60
CA THR A 290 3.05 -5.47 -8.46
C THR A 290 3.33 -6.62 -9.43
N SER A 291 4.58 -7.06 -9.51
CA SER A 291 5.00 -8.22 -10.31
C SER A 291 6.18 -8.94 -9.67
N VAL A 292 6.15 -10.28 -9.69
CA VAL A 292 7.25 -11.17 -9.28
C VAL A 292 7.44 -12.24 -10.34
N ILE A 293 8.68 -12.44 -10.78
CA ILE A 293 9.07 -13.47 -11.74
C ILE A 293 10.14 -14.35 -11.10
N VAL A 294 9.81 -15.62 -10.87
CA VAL A 294 10.76 -16.65 -10.38
C VAL A 294 11.60 -17.20 -11.53
N LYS A 295 12.91 -17.37 -11.30
CA LYS A 295 13.89 -17.82 -12.31
C LYS A 295 14.18 -19.31 -12.31
#